data_AF-A0AAE2ES17-F1
#
_entry.id   AF-A0AAE2ES17-F1
#
_cell.length_a   1.000
_cell.length_b   1.000
_cell.length_c   1.000
_cell.angle_alpha   90.00
_cell.angle_beta   90.00
_cell.angle_gamma   90.00
#
_symmetry.space_group_name_H-M   'P 1'
#
loop_
_entity.id
_entity.type
_entity.pdbx_description
1 polymer ?
#
loop_
_entity_poly.entity_id
_entity_poly.type
_entity_poly.pdbx_seq_one_letter_code
_entity_poly.pdbx_strand_id
1 'polypeptide(L)'
;MFKKLAVGILMAGMLLSGAVGASAAEHGKTASHGMIHPLSTAYTDVKVTGKTVYFYIKGLENPFNLTYYDRVAWTSTNEEPDTVTDNILSVKIPLKTGSRYEAKSNERLELIRDKIESGGTVYGWAKAQDGYWYPAGSAKISY
;
A
#
# COMPACT_ATOMS: atom_id res chain seq x y z
N MET A 1 -15.30 -53.72 54.97
CA MET A 1 -16.53 -53.55 55.77
C MET A 1 -17.23 -52.27 55.33
N PHE A 2 -18.55 -52.35 55.22
CA PHE A 2 -19.53 -51.28 55.01
C PHE A 2 -19.17 -50.00 55.81
N LYS A 3 -19.43 -48.79 55.31
CA LYS A 3 -20.78 -48.22 55.20
C LYS A 3 -20.89 -47.17 54.07
N LYS A 4 -21.86 -47.41 53.19
CA LYS A 4 -22.63 -46.36 52.51
C LYS A 4 -23.68 -45.83 53.48
N LEU A 5 -24.05 -44.55 53.33
CA LEU A 5 -25.35 -43.89 53.56
C LEU A 5 -25.06 -42.42 53.91
N ALA A 6 -25.79 -41.38 53.51
CA ALA A 6 -26.72 -41.06 52.43
C ALA A 6 -27.24 -39.64 52.79
N VAL A 7 -27.99 -39.03 51.87
CA VAL A 7 -28.90 -37.89 52.10
C VAL A 7 -28.21 -36.51 52.12
N GLY A 8 -28.68 -35.48 51.42
CA GLY A 8 -29.87 -35.35 50.59
C GLY A 8 -29.99 -33.94 50.01
N ILE A 9 -30.56 -33.92 48.81
CA ILE A 9 -31.48 -32.96 48.17
C ILE A 9 -31.32 -31.43 48.37
N LEU A 10 -31.38 -30.79 47.20
CA LEU A 10 -32.11 -29.57 46.85
C LEU A 10 -31.47 -28.22 47.18
N MET A 11 -30.98 -27.54 46.14
CA MET A 11 -31.37 -26.15 45.89
C MET A 11 -31.30 -25.87 44.39
N ALA A 12 -32.43 -25.40 43.86
CA ALA A 12 -32.52 -24.78 42.55
C ALA A 12 -31.67 -23.51 42.52
N GLY A 13 -30.90 -23.32 41.45
CA GLY A 13 -30.15 -22.11 41.19
C GLY A 13 -30.05 -21.92 39.68
N MET A 14 -30.98 -21.15 39.14
CA MET A 14 -31.03 -20.75 37.74
C MET A 14 -29.75 -20.04 37.31
N LEU A 15 -29.26 -20.44 36.12
CA LEU A 15 -28.69 -19.62 35.06
C LEU A 15 -27.91 -18.35 35.47
N LEU A 16 -26.60 -18.35 35.20
CA LEU A 16 -25.97 -17.20 34.54
C LEU A 16 -24.77 -17.66 33.72
N SER A 17 -24.83 -17.24 32.47
CA SER A 17 -24.00 -17.57 31.32
C SER A 17 -22.52 -17.26 31.53
N GLY A 18 -21.68 -18.01 30.82
CA GLY A 18 -20.23 -18.00 30.95
C GLY A 18 -19.58 -16.62 30.89
N ALA A 19 -18.65 -16.42 31.82
CA ALA A 19 -17.64 -15.37 31.71
C ALA A 19 -16.56 -15.85 30.71
N VAL A 20 -16.81 -15.60 29.43
CA VAL A 20 -15.73 -15.47 28.44
C VAL A 20 -15.05 -14.14 28.76
N GLY A 21 -13.80 -14.19 29.19
CA GLY A 21 -12.96 -13.00 29.33
C GLY A 21 -12.82 -12.33 27.97
N ALA A 22 -13.56 -11.26 27.75
CA ALA A 22 -13.42 -10.40 26.59
C ALA A 22 -12.13 -9.60 26.76
N SER A 23 -11.13 -9.89 25.93
CA SER A 23 -10.09 -8.93 25.59
C SER A 23 -10.80 -7.69 25.04
N ALA A 24 -10.51 -6.52 25.63
CA ALA A 24 -11.02 -5.26 25.15
C ALA A 24 -10.59 -5.07 23.69
N ALA A 25 -11.52 -5.29 22.76
CA ALA A 25 -11.38 -4.88 21.38
C ALA A 25 -11.29 -3.36 21.38
N GLU A 26 -10.06 -2.89 21.23
CA GLU A 26 -9.71 -1.58 20.74
C GLU A 26 -10.75 -1.10 19.71
N HIS A 27 -11.33 0.06 20.02
CA HIS A 27 -12.38 0.72 19.29
C HIS A 27 -11.97 0.88 17.83
N GLY A 28 -12.33 -0.12 17.01
CA GLY A 28 -12.19 -0.10 15.58
C GLY A 28 -13.01 1.06 15.05
N LYS A 29 -12.34 2.17 14.76
CA LYS A 29 -12.74 3.02 13.64
C LYS A 29 -12.63 2.14 12.40
N THR A 30 -13.70 1.39 12.14
CA THR A 30 -14.02 0.90 10.81
C THR A 30 -14.36 2.15 10.01
N ALA A 31 -13.32 2.90 9.61
CA ALA A 31 -13.46 3.76 8.46
C ALA A 31 -13.73 2.78 7.31
N SER A 32 -14.95 2.82 6.79
CA SER A 32 -15.28 2.07 5.59
C SER A 32 -14.18 2.35 4.59
N HIS A 33 -13.45 1.31 4.19
CA HIS A 33 -12.57 1.35 3.03
C HIS A 33 -13.50 1.47 1.83
N GLY A 34 -14.00 2.69 1.65
CA GLY A 34 -14.86 3.08 0.56
C GLY A 34 -14.02 3.00 -0.68
N MET A 35 -14.06 1.82 -1.29
CA MET A 35 -13.51 1.46 -2.58
C MET A 35 -14.17 2.30 -3.67
N ILE A 36 -13.92 3.60 -3.70
CA ILE A 36 -14.10 4.50 -4.84
C ILE A 36 -13.11 5.66 -4.62
N HIS A 37 -11.88 5.55 -5.14
CA HIS A 37 -11.17 6.76 -5.57
C HIS A 37 -11.74 7.08 -6.96
N PRO A 38 -12.64 8.06 -7.09
CA PRO A 38 -13.15 8.44 -8.40
C PRO A 38 -11.98 9.05 -9.18
N LEU A 39 -11.43 8.29 -10.12
CA LEU A 39 -10.51 8.75 -11.16
C LEU A 39 -9.38 9.63 -10.64
N SER A 40 -8.39 9.05 -9.95
CA SER A 40 -7.07 9.68 -9.93
C SER A 40 -6.69 9.96 -11.38
N THR A 41 -6.54 11.23 -11.74
CA THR A 41 -6.05 11.62 -13.07
C THR A 41 -4.58 11.26 -13.25
N ALA A 42 -3.94 10.78 -12.17
CA ALA A 42 -2.55 10.40 -12.20
C ALA A 42 -2.36 9.15 -13.05
N TYR A 43 -1.45 9.24 -14.01
CA TYR A 43 -1.08 8.12 -14.85
C TYR A 43 0.43 7.97 -14.94
N THR A 44 0.85 6.72 -15.07
CA THR A 44 2.24 6.33 -15.20
C THR A 44 2.59 6.23 -16.67
N ASP A 45 3.80 6.65 -16.99
CA ASP A 45 4.38 6.55 -18.33
C ASP A 45 5.86 6.17 -18.19
N VAL A 46 6.34 5.37 -19.12
CA VAL A 46 7.72 4.87 -19.11
C VAL A 46 8.28 4.93 -20.52
N LYS A 47 9.47 5.50 -20.65
CA LYS A 47 10.16 5.66 -21.93
C LYS A 47 11.59 5.20 -21.82
N VAL A 48 12.00 4.29 -22.68
CA VAL A 48 13.41 3.90 -22.82
C VAL A 48 14.05 4.70 -23.96
N THR A 49 15.24 5.24 -23.73
CA THR A 49 16.01 5.95 -24.75
C THR A 49 17.48 5.62 -24.58
N GLY A 50 18.05 4.88 -25.54
CA GLY A 50 19.40 4.34 -25.44
C GLY A 50 19.53 3.43 -24.21
N LYS A 51 20.41 3.80 -23.28
CA LYS A 51 20.68 3.05 -22.04
C LYS A 51 19.93 3.59 -20.82
N THR A 52 18.99 4.51 -21.01
CA THR A 52 18.27 5.18 -19.92
C THR A 52 16.78 4.86 -19.98
N VAL A 53 16.21 4.51 -18.82
CA VAL A 53 14.77 4.38 -18.62
C VAL A 53 14.29 5.63 -17.90
N TYR A 54 13.31 6.31 -18.47
CA TYR A 54 12.66 7.47 -17.87
C TYR A 54 11.30 7.07 -17.36
N PHE A 55 11.04 7.38 -16.10
CA PHE A 55 9.78 7.12 -15.43
C PHE A 55 9.04 8.43 -15.16
N TYR A 56 7.73 8.42 -15.37
CA TYR A 56 6.87 9.57 -15.16
C TYR A 56 5.62 9.16 -14.40
N ILE A 57 5.16 10.05 -13.52
CA ILE A 57 3.79 10.12 -13.05
C ILE A 57 3.31 11.52 -13.37
N LYS A 58 2.27 11.63 -14.19
CA LYS A 58 1.67 12.90 -14.63
C LYS A 58 0.23 12.95 -14.16
N GLY A 59 -0.37 14.14 -14.10
CA GLY A 59 -1.76 14.29 -13.70
C GLY A 59 -1.97 14.06 -12.20
N LEU A 60 -0.95 14.33 -11.38
CA LEU A 60 -1.11 14.36 -9.93
C LEU A 60 -2.18 15.39 -9.55
N GLU A 61 -2.94 15.12 -8.50
CA GLU A 61 -4.02 16.01 -8.04
C GLU A 61 -3.47 17.36 -7.55
N ASN A 62 -2.30 17.32 -6.90
CA ASN A 62 -1.59 18.49 -6.39
C ASN A 62 -0.18 18.59 -7.02
N PRO A 63 0.46 19.77 -6.98
CA PRO A 63 1.85 19.88 -7.38
C PRO A 63 2.74 18.93 -6.57
N PHE A 64 3.70 18.29 -7.23
CA PHE A 64 4.65 17.38 -6.61
C PHE A 64 5.68 18.15 -5.77
N ASN A 65 5.31 18.44 -4.53
CA ASN A 65 6.13 19.10 -3.53
C ASN A 65 5.93 18.45 -2.14
N LEU A 66 6.78 18.85 -1.18
CA LEU A 66 6.76 18.31 0.19
C LEU A 66 5.51 18.68 1.01
N THR A 67 4.64 19.58 0.53
CA THR A 67 3.37 19.89 1.21
C THR A 67 2.37 18.75 1.05
N TYR A 68 2.37 18.06 -0.09
CA TYR A 68 1.34 17.08 -0.44
C TYR A 68 1.85 15.65 -0.51
N TYR A 69 3.12 15.48 -0.91
CA TYR A 69 3.70 14.15 -1.15
C TYR A 69 4.99 13.97 -0.34
N ASP A 70 5.22 12.75 0.16
CA ASP A 70 6.51 12.34 0.71
C ASP A 70 7.45 11.90 -0.43
N ARG A 71 6.94 11.06 -1.34
CA ARG A 71 7.68 10.55 -2.50
C ARG A 71 6.75 9.93 -3.53
N VAL A 72 7.31 9.63 -4.69
CA VAL A 72 6.72 8.68 -5.64
C VAL A 72 7.68 7.52 -5.88
N ALA A 73 7.15 6.40 -6.35
CA ALA A 73 7.93 5.24 -6.75
C ALA A 73 7.32 4.56 -7.98
N TRP A 74 8.15 3.80 -8.68
CA TRP A 74 7.76 2.91 -9.76
C TRP A 74 8.20 1.49 -9.39
N THR A 75 7.35 0.51 -9.67
CA THR A 75 7.52 -0.88 -9.24
C THR A 75 7.33 -1.86 -10.41
N SER A 76 7.93 -3.04 -10.31
CA SER A 76 7.81 -4.14 -11.28
C SER A 76 6.60 -5.04 -11.04
N THR A 77 5.99 -4.98 -9.84
CA THR A 77 4.78 -5.70 -9.47
C THR A 77 3.65 -4.72 -9.17
N ASN A 78 2.41 -5.21 -9.11
CA ASN A 78 1.24 -4.39 -8.75
C ASN A 78 1.10 -4.17 -7.23
N GLU A 79 2.16 -4.44 -6.47
CA GLU A 79 2.20 -4.27 -5.02
C GLU A 79 2.82 -2.93 -4.66
N GLU A 80 2.58 -2.47 -3.43
CA GLU A 80 3.18 -1.25 -2.93
C GLU A 80 4.72 -1.33 -2.97
N PRO A 81 5.42 -0.19 -3.05
CA PRO A 81 6.87 -0.16 -3.04
C PRO A 81 7.46 -0.76 -1.76
N ASP A 82 8.23 -1.85 -1.91
CA ASP A 82 8.84 -2.57 -0.79
C ASP A 82 10.29 -2.97 -1.11
N THR A 83 11.17 -2.72 -0.13
CA THR A 83 12.59 -3.08 -0.21
C THR A 83 12.86 -4.56 0.07
N VAL A 84 11.94 -5.26 0.74
CA VAL A 84 12.11 -6.70 1.07
C VAL A 84 11.83 -7.56 -0.16
N THR A 85 10.75 -7.27 -0.90
CA THR A 85 10.45 -7.93 -2.19
C THR A 85 11.30 -7.41 -3.36
N ASP A 86 12.05 -6.34 -3.15
CA ASP A 86 12.90 -5.66 -4.15
C ASP A 86 12.14 -5.22 -5.42
N ASN A 87 10.83 -4.96 -5.29
CA ASN A 87 9.97 -4.61 -6.43
C ASN A 87 10.18 -3.18 -6.96
N ILE A 88 10.98 -2.36 -6.27
CA ILE A 88 11.19 -0.95 -6.59
C ILE A 88 12.12 -0.80 -7.79
N LEU A 89 11.64 -0.14 -8.84
CA LEU A 89 12.41 0.24 -10.03
C LEU A 89 13.08 1.61 -9.88
N SER A 90 12.37 2.59 -9.32
CA SER A 90 12.91 3.93 -9.06
C SER A 90 12.07 4.66 -8.02
N VAL A 91 12.67 5.66 -7.35
CA VAL A 91 12.00 6.50 -6.33
C VAL A 91 12.38 7.95 -6.57
N LYS A 92 11.44 8.87 -6.34
CA LYS A 92 11.70 10.31 -6.35
C LYS A 92 11.09 11.00 -5.14
N ILE A 93 11.90 11.79 -4.45
CA ILE A 93 11.45 12.70 -3.38
C ILE A 93 11.19 14.08 -4.02
N PRO A 94 10.06 14.74 -3.68
CA PRO A 94 9.74 16.05 -4.20
C PRO A 94 10.66 17.14 -3.62
N LEU A 95 10.78 18.25 -4.35
CA LEU A 95 11.48 19.44 -3.88
C LEU A 95 10.58 20.26 -2.96
N LYS A 96 11.18 21.08 -2.08
CA LYS A 96 10.44 22.00 -1.21
C LYS A 96 9.64 23.05 -1.99
N THR A 97 10.14 23.48 -3.15
CA THR A 97 9.49 24.47 -4.03
C THR A 97 9.27 23.85 -5.41
N GLY A 98 8.10 23.21 -5.59
CA GLY A 98 7.69 22.59 -6.85
C GLY A 98 6.26 22.98 -7.22
N SER A 99 6.05 23.33 -8.49
CA SER A 99 4.74 23.73 -9.05
C SER A 99 4.21 22.77 -10.12
N ARG A 100 4.94 21.69 -10.42
CA ARG A 100 4.58 20.73 -11.45
C ARG A 100 3.62 19.69 -10.90
N TYR A 101 2.57 19.38 -11.64
CA TYR A 101 1.65 18.27 -11.36
C TYR A 101 2.17 16.94 -11.96
N GLU A 102 3.49 16.76 -11.90
CA GLU A 102 4.19 15.59 -12.41
C GLU A 102 5.46 15.30 -11.58
N ALA A 103 5.83 14.03 -11.54
CA ALA A 103 7.09 13.55 -11.03
C ALA A 103 7.85 12.79 -12.12
N LYS A 104 9.17 12.96 -12.14
CA LYS A 104 10.07 12.31 -13.11
C LYS A 104 11.29 11.73 -12.41
N SER A 105 11.63 10.50 -12.78
CA SER A 105 12.91 9.87 -12.45
C SER A 105 13.55 9.24 -13.69
N ASN A 106 14.82 8.84 -13.57
CA ASN A 106 15.50 8.08 -14.60
C ASN A 106 16.52 7.13 -13.98
N GLU A 107 16.66 5.96 -14.59
CA GLU A 107 17.59 4.92 -14.16
C GLU A 107 18.32 4.33 -15.37
N ARG A 108 19.42 3.60 -15.11
CA ARG A 108 20.12 2.85 -16.14
C ARG A 108 19.32 1.61 -16.51
N LEU A 109 19.14 1.36 -17.81
CA LEU A 109 18.38 0.23 -18.34
C LEU A 109 18.90 -1.13 -17.85
N GLU A 110 20.20 -1.27 -17.67
CA GLU A 110 20.80 -2.50 -17.12
C GLU A 110 20.25 -2.86 -15.74
N LEU A 111 20.04 -1.88 -14.85
CA LEU A 111 19.51 -2.10 -13.50
C LEU A 111 18.03 -2.45 -13.51
N ILE A 112 17.30 -1.95 -14.52
CA ILE A 112 15.87 -2.20 -14.68
C ILE A 112 15.63 -3.60 -15.23
N ARG A 113 16.48 -4.07 -16.14
CA ARG A 113 16.38 -5.40 -16.78
C ARG A 113 16.49 -6.56 -15.78
N ASP A 114 17.13 -6.35 -14.64
CA ASP A 114 17.25 -7.35 -13.59
C ASP A 114 15.92 -7.56 -12.82
N LYS A 115 14.97 -6.61 -12.94
CA LYS A 115 13.73 -6.57 -12.14
C LYS A 115 12.45 -6.69 -12.95
N ILE A 116 12.49 -6.35 -14.24
CA ILE A 116 11.33 -6.39 -15.13
C ILE A 116 11.78 -6.71 -16.55
N GLU A 117 11.02 -7.53 -17.25
CA GLU A 117 11.28 -7.91 -18.64
C GLU A 117 10.72 -6.87 -19.63
N SER A 118 11.21 -6.91 -20.88
CA SER A 118 10.63 -6.10 -21.97
C SER A 118 9.19 -6.57 -22.24
N GLY A 119 8.24 -5.65 -22.36
CA GLY A 119 6.80 -5.95 -22.37
C GLY A 119 6.17 -6.09 -20.97
N GLY A 120 6.97 -5.99 -19.90
CA GLY A 120 6.51 -5.96 -18.52
C GLY A 120 5.66 -4.72 -18.20
N THR A 121 4.94 -4.76 -17.08
CA THR A 121 4.14 -3.63 -16.60
C THR A 121 4.87 -2.92 -15.46
N VAL A 122 5.08 -1.62 -15.61
CA VAL A 122 5.55 -0.72 -14.55
C VAL A 122 4.34 -0.10 -13.85
N TYR A 123 4.30 -0.16 -12.52
CA TYR A 123 3.22 0.42 -11.72
C TYR A 123 3.75 1.62 -10.95
N GLY A 124 3.08 2.77 -11.09
CA GLY A 124 3.46 3.99 -10.37
C GLY A 124 2.65 4.17 -9.10
N TRP A 125 3.30 4.77 -8.10
CA TRP A 125 2.75 4.99 -6.77
C TRP A 125 3.11 6.38 -6.26
N ALA A 126 2.18 7.03 -5.57
CA ALA A 126 2.41 8.28 -4.88
C ALA A 126 2.16 8.11 -3.38
N LYS A 127 3.16 8.39 -2.56
CA LYS A 127 3.02 8.41 -1.10
C LYS A 127 2.62 9.82 -0.68
N ALA A 128 1.40 9.99 -0.20
CA ALA A 128 0.97 11.27 0.34
C ALA A 128 1.58 11.49 1.74
N GLN A 129 1.51 12.72 2.23
CA GLN A 129 2.01 13.08 3.57
C GLN A 129 1.23 12.42 4.71
N ASP A 130 0.06 11.82 4.43
CA ASP A 130 -0.69 10.98 5.37
C ASP A 130 -0.05 9.60 5.61
N GLY A 131 0.98 9.25 4.83
CA GLY A 131 1.74 8.01 4.96
C GLY A 131 1.27 6.86 4.07
N TYR A 132 0.15 7.02 3.35
CA TYR A 132 -0.40 5.96 2.49
C TYR A 132 0.11 6.06 1.06
N TRP A 133 0.26 4.89 0.43
CA TRP A 133 0.54 4.77 -1.00
C TRP A 133 -0.76 4.75 -1.80
N TYR A 134 -0.82 5.59 -2.82
CA TYR A 134 -1.93 5.62 -3.76
C TYR A 134 -1.45 5.21 -5.15
N PRO A 135 -2.17 4.31 -5.84
CA PRO A 135 -1.81 3.90 -7.20
C PRO A 135 -1.96 5.07 -8.17
N ALA A 136 -0.97 5.22 -9.05
CA ALA A 136 -0.88 6.30 -10.05
C ALA A 136 -0.83 5.74 -11.48
N GLY A 137 -1.58 4.67 -11.73
CA GLY A 137 -1.65 3.97 -13.01
C GLY A 137 -0.46 3.06 -13.31
N SER A 138 -0.41 2.56 -14.53
CA SER A 138 0.65 1.67 -15.00
C SER A 138 0.94 1.86 -16.48
N ALA A 139 2.13 1.42 -16.91
CA ALA A 139 2.56 1.50 -18.30
C ALA A 139 3.38 0.28 -18.70
N LYS A 140 3.33 -0.09 -19.98
CA LYS A 140 4.18 -1.13 -20.54
C LYS A 140 5.56 -0.57 -20.84
N ILE A 141 6.61 -1.25 -20.37
CA ILE A 141 7.99 -0.93 -20.73
C ILE A 141 8.39 -1.74 -21.97
N SER A 142 9.09 -1.12 -22.92
CA SER A 142 9.64 -1.79 -24.09
C SER A 142 11.05 -1.27 -24.37
N TYR A 143 11.99 -2.18 -24.60
CA TYR A 143 13.39 -1.93 -24.91
C TYR A 143 14.06 -3.13 -25.60
#